data_AF-A0A0W0Y088-F1
#
_entry.id   AF-A0A0W0Y088-F1
#
_cell.length_a   1.000
_cell.length_b   1.000
_cell.length_c   1.000
_cell.angle_alpha   90.00
_cell.angle_beta   90.00
_cell.angle_gamma   90.00
#
_symmetry.space_group_name_H-M   'P 1'
#
loop_
_entity.id
_entity.type
_entity.pdbx_description
1 polymer ?
#
loop_
_entity_poly.entity_id
_entity_poly.type
_entity_poly.pdbx_seq_one_letter_code
_entity_poly.pdbx_strand_id
1 'polypeptide(L)'
;MANGITKPAKAARKKSGNFWEPMQHTRSIVQRWHKQLLSADFSIEDIKRLENEILQDSRFHPIDLSSNEKITYSDSAYTQKEAMIDFVLAVCPYLSLHGLHQLTSLALTKEINTIDNTFLRNNELARYLLVYEAGIYASKPSELEAMLLSQFKEIAGYFSEEGWFNVINHSILQTLSNLKRDYAGFEALYLSEGVSPEMIHRLKQAGSEVPLFKPEQDQPELPEWFHPQEERKCHRKLRFFGFRDKEVSQSYSPNPQSASRLD
;
A
#
# COMPACT_ATOMS: atom_id res chain seq x y z
N MET A 1 -47.70 32.74 -3.36
CA MET A 1 -48.07 31.78 -4.43
C MET A 1 -46.84 31.68 -5.34
N ALA A 2 -45.98 30.67 -5.20
CA ALA A 2 -46.11 29.28 -5.64
C ALA A 2 -46.06 29.09 -7.18
N ASN A 3 -44.96 28.45 -7.63
CA ASN A 3 -44.76 27.51 -8.75
C ASN A 3 -44.91 28.03 -10.20
N GLY A 4 -44.06 27.65 -11.17
CA GLY A 4 -42.95 26.71 -11.17
C GLY A 4 -42.46 26.32 -12.58
N ILE A 5 -41.22 25.80 -12.63
CA ILE A 5 -40.70 24.63 -13.39
C ILE A 5 -40.82 24.67 -14.93
N THR A 6 -39.73 24.63 -15.71
CA THR A 6 -39.00 23.43 -16.24
C THR A 6 -37.72 23.91 -16.95
N LYS A 7 -36.57 23.23 -17.06
CA LYS A 7 -36.05 21.90 -16.74
C LYS A 7 -34.49 21.97 -16.87
N PRO A 8 -33.76 20.96 -16.37
CA PRO A 8 -32.42 21.13 -15.80
C PRO A 8 -31.27 21.01 -16.79
N ALA A 9 -30.15 21.64 -16.40
CA ALA A 9 -28.82 21.47 -16.95
C ALA A 9 -28.35 19.99 -16.89
N LYS A 10 -28.76 19.19 -17.88
CA LYS A 10 -28.11 17.93 -18.24
C LYS A 10 -27.04 18.20 -19.30
N ALA A 11 -25.90 18.75 -18.90
CA ALA A 11 -24.68 18.71 -19.70
C ALA A 11 -23.52 19.33 -18.90
N ALA A 12 -22.90 18.53 -18.03
CA ALA A 12 -21.48 18.60 -17.67
C ALA A 12 -21.22 17.71 -16.46
N ARG A 13 -21.47 16.40 -16.56
CA ARG A 13 -20.64 15.46 -15.81
C ARG A 13 -19.27 15.49 -16.48
N LYS A 14 -18.45 16.48 -16.07
CA LYS A 14 -17.00 16.44 -16.29
C LYS A 14 -16.57 15.04 -15.88
N LYS A 15 -16.00 14.27 -16.83
CA LYS A 15 -15.30 13.01 -16.55
C LYS A 15 -14.33 13.32 -15.41
N SER A 16 -14.68 12.86 -14.21
CA SER A 16 -13.76 12.78 -13.10
C SER A 16 -12.57 11.97 -13.59
N GLY A 17 -11.36 12.49 -13.40
CA GLY A 17 -10.13 11.76 -13.73
C GLY A 17 -10.22 10.33 -13.19
N ASN A 18 -9.71 9.38 -13.98
CA ASN A 18 -9.72 7.97 -13.64
C ASN A 18 -9.05 7.79 -12.26
N PHE A 19 -9.86 7.71 -11.21
CA PHE A 19 -9.40 7.22 -9.93
C PHE A 19 -9.15 5.74 -10.12
N TRP A 20 -7.99 5.25 -9.65
CA TRP A 20 -7.72 3.83 -9.62
C TRP A 20 -8.83 3.16 -8.78
N GLU A 21 -9.50 2.17 -9.35
CA GLU A 21 -10.52 1.38 -8.68
C GLU A 21 -10.02 -0.07 -8.56
N PRO A 22 -10.13 -0.68 -7.38
CA PRO A 22 -9.77 -2.09 -7.21
C PRO A 22 -10.73 -3.00 -7.98
N MET A 23 -10.26 -4.19 -8.30
CA MET A 23 -11.05 -5.23 -8.96
C MET A 23 -12.35 -5.50 -8.20
N GLN A 24 -13.43 -5.85 -8.91
CA GLN A 24 -14.68 -6.33 -8.32
C GLN A 24 -14.44 -7.52 -7.38
N HIS A 25 -13.51 -8.41 -7.72
CA HIS A 25 -13.08 -9.50 -6.82
C HIS A 25 -12.60 -8.94 -5.47
N THR A 26 -11.59 -8.08 -5.48
CA THR A 26 -11.05 -7.40 -4.30
C THR A 26 -12.11 -6.64 -3.53
N ARG A 27 -12.97 -5.88 -4.22
CA ARG A 27 -14.09 -5.15 -3.57
C ARG A 27 -15.02 -6.10 -2.82
N SER A 28 -15.33 -7.27 -3.40
CA SER A 28 -16.20 -8.26 -2.75
C SER A 28 -15.57 -8.87 -1.51
N ILE A 29 -14.25 -9.09 -1.52
CA ILE A 29 -13.47 -9.55 -0.36
C ILE A 29 -13.46 -8.47 0.72
N VAL A 30 -13.11 -7.23 0.35
CA VAL A 30 -13.08 -6.10 1.30
C VAL A 30 -14.44 -5.92 1.96
N GLN A 31 -15.55 -5.97 1.21
CA GLN A 31 -16.89 -5.87 1.80
C GLN A 31 -17.16 -6.95 2.84
N ARG A 32 -16.68 -8.18 2.63
CA ARG A 32 -16.84 -9.29 3.58
C ARG A 32 -15.99 -9.12 4.83
N TRP A 33 -14.76 -8.63 4.67
CA TRP A 33 -13.75 -8.58 5.74
C TRP A 33 -13.55 -7.18 6.34
N HIS A 34 -14.27 -6.14 5.89
CA HIS A 34 -13.99 -4.74 6.23
C HIS A 34 -13.91 -4.48 7.75
N LYS A 35 -14.77 -5.12 8.56
CA LYS A 35 -14.75 -4.93 10.02
C LYS A 35 -13.44 -5.44 10.61
N GLN A 36 -13.05 -6.67 10.29
CA GLN A 36 -11.79 -7.24 10.76
C GLN A 36 -10.58 -6.47 10.21
N LEU A 37 -10.62 -6.04 8.94
CA LEU A 37 -9.57 -5.23 8.32
C LEU A 37 -9.34 -3.93 9.10
N LEU A 38 -10.40 -3.21 9.44
CA LEU A 38 -10.29 -1.92 10.13
C LEU A 38 -9.96 -2.07 11.62
N SER A 39 -10.44 -3.13 12.27
CA SER A 39 -10.14 -3.40 13.69
C SER A 39 -8.83 -4.15 13.91
N ALA A 40 -8.22 -4.68 12.84
CA ALA A 40 -7.11 -5.63 12.87
C ALA A 40 -7.38 -6.87 13.76
N ASP A 41 -8.64 -7.26 13.90
CA ASP A 41 -9.07 -8.39 14.74
C ASP A 41 -9.22 -9.65 13.87
N PHE A 42 -8.11 -10.38 13.73
CA PHE A 42 -8.02 -11.60 12.94
C PHE A 42 -7.44 -12.75 13.77
N SER A 43 -7.96 -13.95 13.56
CA SER A 43 -7.25 -15.19 13.91
C SER A 43 -6.32 -15.64 12.77
N ILE A 44 -5.41 -16.57 13.07
CA ILE A 44 -4.54 -17.19 12.04
C ILE A 44 -5.41 -17.89 10.96
N GLU A 45 -6.49 -18.55 11.38
CA GLU A 45 -7.47 -19.19 10.49
C GLU A 45 -8.23 -18.20 9.63
N ASP A 46 -8.48 -16.97 10.12
CA ASP A 46 -9.06 -15.89 9.32
C ASP A 46 -8.08 -15.44 8.24
N ILE A 47 -6.79 -15.25 8.57
CA ILE A 47 -5.78 -14.86 7.57
C ILE A 47 -5.61 -15.92 6.49
N LYS A 48 -5.62 -17.22 6.86
CA LYS A 48 -5.59 -18.32 5.88
C LYS A 48 -6.80 -18.28 4.94
N ARG A 49 -7.99 -18.02 5.49
CA ARG A 49 -9.22 -17.89 4.69
C ARG A 49 -9.17 -16.67 3.78
N LEU A 50 -8.75 -15.52 4.29
CA LEU A 50 -8.59 -14.29 3.53
C LEU A 50 -7.62 -14.49 2.35
N GLU A 51 -6.44 -15.07 2.59
CA GLU A 51 -5.47 -15.34 1.52
C GLU A 51 -6.05 -16.27 0.46
N ASN A 52 -6.73 -17.36 0.87
CA ASN A 52 -7.37 -18.27 -0.08
C ASN A 52 -8.44 -17.58 -0.92
N GLU A 53 -9.24 -16.69 -0.32
CA GLU A 53 -10.25 -15.91 -1.05
C GLU A 53 -9.61 -14.94 -2.05
N ILE A 54 -8.50 -14.28 -1.69
CA ILE A 54 -7.74 -13.40 -2.59
C ILE A 54 -7.24 -14.19 -3.80
N LEU A 55 -6.67 -15.37 -3.56
CA LEU A 55 -6.07 -16.21 -4.60
C LEU A 55 -7.10 -17.00 -5.44
N GLN A 56 -8.37 -17.00 -5.00
CA GLN A 56 -9.45 -17.70 -5.69
C GLN A 56 -9.70 -17.10 -7.08
N ASP A 57 -10.14 -17.94 -8.02
CA ASP A 57 -10.61 -17.56 -9.36
C ASP A 57 -9.59 -16.92 -10.30
N SER A 58 -8.32 -16.81 -9.88
CA SER A 58 -7.20 -16.39 -10.71
C SER A 58 -6.98 -17.28 -11.94
N ARG A 59 -6.68 -16.66 -13.08
CA ARG A 59 -6.43 -17.32 -14.37
C ARG A 59 -5.31 -16.61 -15.12
N PHE A 60 -4.54 -17.36 -15.90
CA PHE A 60 -3.56 -16.76 -16.78
C PHE A 60 -4.24 -15.88 -17.84
N HIS A 61 -3.66 -14.71 -18.10
CA HIS A 61 -4.09 -13.82 -19.18
C HIS A 61 -2.91 -13.02 -19.77
N PRO A 62 -3.07 -12.44 -20.97
CA PRO A 62 -2.11 -11.50 -21.52
C PRO A 62 -2.03 -10.23 -20.66
N ILE A 63 -0.81 -9.73 -20.43
CA ILE A 63 -0.59 -8.52 -19.64
C ILE A 63 -1.06 -7.30 -20.45
N ASP A 64 -2.02 -6.56 -19.90
CA ASP A 64 -2.44 -5.27 -20.43
C ASP A 64 -1.64 -4.14 -19.79
N LEU A 65 -0.96 -3.36 -20.62
CA LEU A 65 -0.20 -2.18 -20.20
C LEU A 65 -1.05 -0.92 -20.38
N SER A 66 -1.05 -0.08 -19.36
CA SER A 66 -1.58 1.29 -19.46
C SER A 66 -0.76 2.15 -20.42
N SER A 67 -1.29 3.33 -20.75
CA SER A 67 -0.62 4.37 -21.55
C SER A 67 0.75 4.82 -21.02
N ASN A 68 1.06 4.46 -19.78
CA ASN A 68 2.26 4.79 -19.02
C ASN A 68 3.10 3.54 -18.73
N GLU A 69 2.90 2.46 -19.51
CA GLU A 69 3.64 1.19 -19.47
C GLU A 69 3.55 0.43 -18.14
N LYS A 70 2.61 0.80 -17.28
CA LYS A 70 2.33 0.10 -16.02
C LYS A 70 1.24 -0.94 -16.21
N ILE A 71 1.37 -2.05 -15.51
CA ILE A 71 0.37 -3.12 -15.51
C ILE A 71 -0.92 -2.61 -14.87
N THR A 72 -2.04 -2.79 -15.57
CA THR A 72 -3.39 -2.50 -15.06
C THR A 72 -4.22 -3.75 -14.97
N TYR A 73 -5.10 -3.81 -13.98
CA TYR A 73 -5.89 -5.00 -13.69
C TYR A 73 -7.24 -4.96 -14.41
N SER A 74 -7.74 -6.12 -14.82
CA SER A 74 -9.07 -6.29 -15.40
C SER A 74 -9.86 -7.29 -14.58
N ASP A 75 -11.16 -7.05 -14.40
CA ASP A 75 -12.07 -8.03 -13.78
C ASP A 75 -12.29 -9.27 -14.67
N SER A 76 -11.91 -9.21 -15.95
CA SER A 76 -12.10 -10.32 -16.90
C SER A 76 -11.10 -11.46 -16.69
N ALA A 77 -9.86 -11.14 -16.31
CA ALA A 77 -8.83 -12.12 -15.96
C ALA A 77 -7.66 -11.44 -15.23
N TYR A 78 -7.11 -12.15 -14.25
CA TYR A 78 -5.97 -11.73 -13.41
C TYR A 78 -5.24 -12.96 -12.84
N THR A 79 -3.92 -12.84 -12.67
CA THR A 79 -3.09 -13.84 -11.98
C THR A 79 -3.23 -13.75 -10.45
N GLN A 80 -2.76 -14.78 -9.73
CA GLN A 80 -2.68 -14.78 -8.27
C GLN A 80 -1.90 -13.58 -7.72
N LYS A 81 -0.75 -13.30 -8.35
CA LYS A 81 0.09 -12.16 -8.01
C LYS A 81 -0.67 -10.84 -8.15
N GLU A 82 -1.42 -10.66 -9.23
CA GLU A 82 -2.19 -9.43 -9.47
C GLU A 82 -3.35 -9.28 -8.48
N ALA A 83 -4.06 -10.37 -8.17
CA ALA A 83 -5.08 -10.35 -7.12
C ALA A 83 -4.53 -9.92 -5.76
N MET A 84 -3.35 -10.45 -5.40
CA MET A 84 -2.70 -10.10 -4.16
C MET A 84 -2.25 -8.64 -4.12
N ILE A 85 -1.68 -8.15 -5.21
CA ILE A 85 -1.23 -6.76 -5.32
C ILE A 85 -2.43 -5.79 -5.30
N ASP A 86 -3.49 -6.07 -6.06
CA ASP A 86 -4.71 -5.27 -6.08
C ASP A 86 -5.36 -5.20 -4.68
N PHE A 87 -5.39 -6.33 -3.96
CA PHE A 87 -5.87 -6.37 -2.58
C PHE A 87 -5.03 -5.49 -1.65
N VAL A 88 -3.70 -5.62 -1.67
CA VAL A 88 -2.80 -4.80 -0.84
C VAL A 88 -2.96 -3.31 -1.13
N LEU A 89 -3.05 -2.92 -2.41
CA LEU A 89 -3.27 -1.54 -2.80
C LEU A 89 -4.67 -1.02 -2.41
N ALA A 90 -5.67 -1.90 -2.40
CA ALA A 90 -7.02 -1.53 -1.99
C ALA A 90 -7.13 -1.35 -0.47
N VAL A 91 -6.38 -2.11 0.32
CA VAL A 91 -6.58 -2.18 1.78
C VAL A 91 -5.57 -1.32 2.54
N CYS A 92 -4.28 -1.51 2.28
CA CYS A 92 -3.22 -0.94 3.12
C CYS A 92 -3.24 0.59 3.25
N PRO A 93 -3.57 1.39 2.22
CA PRO A 93 -3.66 2.84 2.37
C PRO A 93 -4.67 3.30 3.44
N TYR A 94 -5.66 2.46 3.78
CA TYR A 94 -6.77 2.79 4.67
C TYR A 94 -6.63 2.19 6.07
N LEU A 95 -5.63 1.35 6.28
CA LEU A 95 -5.32 0.83 7.61
C LEU A 95 -4.60 1.89 8.43
N SER A 96 -4.80 1.86 9.76
CA SER A 96 -3.87 2.57 10.64
C SER A 96 -2.53 1.85 10.52
N LEU A 97 -1.43 2.57 10.73
CA LEU A 97 -0.12 1.93 10.67
C LEU A 97 0.01 0.81 11.73
N HIS A 98 -0.62 0.97 12.90
CA HIS A 98 -0.72 -0.08 13.90
C HIS A 98 -1.51 -1.30 13.38
N GLY A 99 -2.67 -1.07 12.74
CA GLY A 99 -3.47 -2.15 12.17
C GLY A 99 -2.74 -2.88 11.02
N LEU A 100 -2.03 -2.13 10.17
CA LEU A 100 -1.15 -2.71 9.15
C LEU A 100 -0.05 -3.56 9.80
N HIS A 101 0.65 -3.03 10.81
CA HIS A 101 1.70 -3.75 11.51
C HIS A 101 1.19 -5.07 12.10
N GLN A 102 0.04 -5.04 12.79
CA GLN A 102 -0.61 -6.22 13.37
C GLN A 102 -1.01 -7.24 12.31
N LEU A 103 -1.61 -6.77 11.21
CA LEU A 103 -2.01 -7.64 10.10
C LEU A 103 -0.79 -8.32 9.46
N THR A 104 0.30 -7.57 9.23
CA THR A 104 1.57 -8.10 8.74
C THR A 104 2.14 -9.14 9.72
N SER A 105 2.22 -8.84 11.02
CA SER A 105 2.76 -9.77 12.03
C SER A 105 1.95 -11.07 12.10
N LEU A 106 0.62 -10.97 12.04
CA LEU A 106 -0.24 -12.14 12.05
C LEU A 106 -0.09 -12.97 10.77
N ALA A 107 0.04 -12.31 9.62
CA ALA A 107 0.32 -12.99 8.36
C ALA A 107 1.67 -13.72 8.40
N LEU A 108 2.72 -13.09 8.95
CA LEU A 108 4.04 -13.71 9.13
C LEU A 108 4.00 -14.93 10.07
N THR A 109 3.13 -14.91 11.08
CA THR A 109 2.99 -16.00 12.06
C THR A 109 2.68 -17.35 11.40
N LYS A 110 2.03 -17.34 10.23
CA LYS A 110 1.76 -18.57 9.44
C LYS A 110 3.02 -19.31 9.03
N GLU A 111 4.16 -18.64 8.88
CA GLU A 111 5.43 -19.23 8.47
C GLU A 111 6.36 -19.60 9.64
N ILE A 112 6.05 -19.21 10.88
CA ILE A 112 6.94 -19.46 12.04
C ILE A 112 7.19 -20.97 12.25
N ASN A 113 6.21 -21.80 11.90
CA ASN A 113 6.34 -23.25 12.02
C ASN A 113 7.04 -23.93 10.83
N THR A 114 7.37 -23.18 9.77
CA THR A 114 7.97 -23.68 8.52
C THR A 114 9.14 -22.81 8.09
N ILE A 115 9.94 -22.34 9.06
CA ILE A 115 11.10 -21.48 8.79
C ILE A 115 12.18 -22.30 8.09
N ASP A 116 12.26 -22.16 6.76
CA ASP A 116 13.28 -22.75 5.91
C ASP A 116 13.73 -21.76 4.82
N ASN A 117 14.48 -22.25 3.83
CA ASN A 117 14.98 -21.43 2.70
C ASN A 117 13.87 -20.87 1.78
N THR A 118 12.59 -21.15 2.07
CA THR A 118 11.41 -20.67 1.37
C THR A 118 10.61 -19.62 2.13
N PHE A 119 11.12 -19.14 3.27
CA PHE A 119 10.53 -18.01 4.02
C PHE A 119 10.21 -16.82 3.10
N LEU A 120 8.99 -16.28 3.22
CA LEU A 120 8.33 -15.28 2.37
C LEU A 120 8.11 -15.67 0.91
N ARG A 121 8.56 -16.84 0.45
CA ARG A 121 8.28 -17.31 -0.92
C ARG A 121 6.89 -17.90 -1.04
N ASN A 122 6.41 -18.57 0.01
CA ASN A 122 5.14 -19.30 -0.01
C ASN A 122 3.99 -18.55 0.66
N ASN A 123 4.25 -17.53 1.47
CA ASN A 123 3.24 -16.67 2.08
C ASN A 123 3.21 -15.32 1.36
N GLU A 124 2.54 -15.29 0.21
CA GLU A 124 2.48 -14.09 -0.62
C GLU A 124 1.82 -12.93 0.11
N LEU A 125 0.74 -13.18 0.88
CA LEU A 125 0.08 -12.13 1.63
C LEU A 125 1.04 -11.46 2.63
N ALA A 126 1.76 -12.25 3.43
CA ALA A 126 2.74 -11.69 4.36
C ALA A 126 3.84 -10.92 3.65
N ARG A 127 4.37 -11.46 2.54
CA ARG A 127 5.40 -10.78 1.74
C ARG A 127 4.92 -9.43 1.24
N TYR A 128 3.75 -9.35 0.61
CA TYR A 128 3.27 -8.10 0.02
C TYR A 128 2.83 -7.07 1.07
N LEU A 129 2.25 -7.49 2.20
CA LEU A 129 1.97 -6.61 3.34
C LEU A 129 3.26 -6.02 3.91
N LEU A 130 4.26 -6.87 4.14
CA LEU A 130 5.56 -6.45 4.67
C LEU A 130 6.31 -5.52 3.70
N VAL A 131 6.23 -5.79 2.39
CA VAL A 131 6.78 -4.92 1.34
C VAL A 131 6.11 -3.55 1.35
N TYR A 132 4.79 -3.50 1.48
CA TYR A 132 4.05 -2.25 1.56
C TYR A 132 4.45 -1.46 2.81
N GLU A 133 4.45 -2.12 3.96
CA GLU A 133 4.84 -1.53 5.24
C GLU A 133 6.28 -1.02 5.23
N ALA A 134 7.24 -1.81 4.74
CA ALA A 134 8.62 -1.38 4.55
C ALA A 134 8.73 -0.13 3.65
N GLY A 135 7.91 -0.06 2.60
CA GLY A 135 7.85 1.10 1.73
C GLY A 135 7.37 2.39 2.41
N ILE A 136 6.57 2.30 3.47
CA ILE A 136 6.16 3.48 4.28
C ILE A 136 7.38 4.04 5.02
N TYR A 137 8.18 3.18 5.65
CA TYR A 137 9.30 3.58 6.51
C TYR A 137 10.64 3.73 5.80
N ALA A 138 10.74 3.28 4.54
CA ALA A 138 12.00 3.22 3.79
C ALA A 138 12.71 4.57 3.60
N SER A 139 12.02 5.71 3.79
CA SER A 139 12.65 7.04 3.77
C SER A 139 13.55 7.33 4.97
N LYS A 140 13.39 6.58 6.07
CA LYS A 140 14.08 6.79 7.33
C LYS A 140 14.66 5.47 7.84
N PRO A 141 15.98 5.25 7.68
CA PRO A 141 16.61 3.97 8.04
C PRO A 141 16.32 3.49 9.47
N SER A 142 16.25 4.40 10.45
CA SER A 142 15.94 4.06 11.83
C SER A 142 14.50 3.60 12.06
N GLU A 143 13.52 4.14 11.33
CA GLU A 143 12.12 3.70 11.41
C GLU A 143 11.92 2.37 10.67
N LEU A 144 12.55 2.21 9.50
CA LEU A 144 12.57 0.94 8.78
C LEU A 144 13.18 -0.17 9.65
N GLU A 145 14.30 0.12 10.29
CA GLU A 145 14.94 -0.79 11.23
C GLU A 145 13.99 -1.16 12.38
N ALA A 146 13.40 -0.18 13.07
CA ALA A 146 12.48 -0.45 14.17
C ALA A 146 11.29 -1.33 13.75
N MET A 147 10.74 -1.09 12.55
CA MET A 147 9.68 -1.92 11.98
C MET A 147 10.16 -3.35 11.74
N LEU A 148 11.31 -3.54 11.07
CA LEU A 148 11.87 -4.87 10.80
C LEU A 148 12.19 -5.63 12.09
N LEU A 149 12.76 -4.95 13.08
CA LEU A 149 13.01 -5.52 14.41
C LEU A 149 11.72 -5.99 15.07
N SER A 150 10.66 -5.18 15.01
CA SER A 150 9.37 -5.53 15.58
C SER A 150 8.73 -6.72 14.87
N GLN A 151 8.75 -6.75 13.53
CA GLN A 151 8.18 -7.85 12.73
C GLN A 151 8.93 -9.17 12.90
N PHE A 152 10.25 -9.11 13.06
CA PHE A 152 11.11 -10.31 13.03
C PHE A 152 11.64 -10.76 14.38
N LYS A 153 11.31 -10.08 15.49
CA LYS A 153 11.82 -10.42 16.83
C LYS A 153 11.70 -11.90 17.19
N GLU A 154 10.56 -12.53 16.88
CA GLU A 154 10.27 -13.92 17.26
C GLU A 154 11.06 -14.93 16.41
N ILE A 155 11.54 -14.50 15.24
CA ILE A 155 12.22 -15.38 14.27
C ILE A 155 13.68 -14.98 14.00
N ALA A 156 14.17 -13.91 14.63
CA ALA A 156 15.51 -13.35 14.41
C ALA A 156 16.62 -14.39 14.58
N GLY A 157 16.45 -15.35 15.51
CA GLY A 157 17.42 -16.41 15.80
C GLY A 157 17.49 -17.53 14.78
N TYR A 158 16.53 -17.65 13.86
CA TYR A 158 16.43 -18.80 12.95
C TYR A 158 17.31 -18.68 11.70
N PHE A 159 17.77 -17.47 11.36
CA PHE A 159 18.59 -17.24 10.17
C PHE A 159 20.01 -16.77 10.51
N SER A 160 20.96 -17.08 9.62
CA SER A 160 22.28 -16.47 9.64
C SER A 160 22.18 -14.97 9.31
N GLU A 161 23.24 -14.19 9.58
CA GLU A 161 23.27 -12.78 9.19
C GLU A 161 23.14 -12.62 7.67
N GLU A 162 23.84 -13.46 6.90
CA GLU A 162 23.69 -13.53 5.44
C GLU A 162 22.26 -13.90 5.02
N GLY A 163 21.62 -14.83 5.73
CA GLY A 163 20.22 -15.19 5.51
C GLY A 163 19.29 -13.99 5.66
N TRP A 164 19.44 -13.22 6.75
CA TRP A 164 18.65 -12.00 6.96
C TRP A 164 18.94 -10.91 5.94
N PHE A 165 20.21 -10.73 5.55
CA PHE A 165 20.58 -9.81 4.49
C PHE A 165 19.86 -10.14 3.18
N ASN A 166 19.80 -11.43 2.83
CA ASN A 166 19.09 -11.91 1.65
C ASN A 166 17.57 -11.75 1.76
N VAL A 167 16.97 -12.10 2.91
CA VAL A 167 15.54 -11.92 3.14
C VAL A 167 15.14 -10.45 2.95
N ILE A 168 15.84 -9.53 3.62
CA ILE A 168 15.46 -8.12 3.60
C ILE A 168 15.76 -7.48 2.24
N ASN A 169 16.98 -7.60 1.73
CA ASN A 169 17.34 -6.91 0.48
C ASN A 169 16.65 -7.53 -0.74
N HIS A 170 16.58 -8.86 -0.84
CA HIS A 170 16.03 -9.51 -2.03
C HIS A 170 14.54 -9.83 -1.94
N SER A 171 14.02 -10.24 -0.78
CA SER A 171 12.60 -10.63 -0.69
C SER A 171 11.69 -9.43 -0.39
N ILE A 172 12.20 -8.38 0.27
CA ILE A 172 11.42 -7.19 0.62
C ILE A 172 11.78 -6.00 -0.29
N LEU A 173 13.00 -5.49 -0.21
CA LEU A 173 13.36 -4.23 -0.87
C LEU A 173 13.43 -4.35 -2.40
N GLN A 174 13.98 -5.44 -2.92
CA GLN A 174 13.96 -5.70 -4.37
C GLN A 174 12.53 -5.94 -4.89
N THR A 175 11.69 -6.63 -4.10
CA THR A 175 10.26 -6.79 -4.43
C THR A 175 9.56 -5.43 -4.50
N LEU A 176 9.81 -4.54 -3.53
CA LEU A 176 9.28 -3.18 -3.55
C LEU A 176 9.73 -2.41 -4.80
N SER A 177 11.02 -2.48 -5.14
CA SER A 177 11.59 -1.84 -6.33
C SER A 177 10.89 -2.33 -7.61
N ASN A 178 10.72 -3.65 -7.76
CA ASN A 178 9.99 -4.23 -8.89
C ASN A 178 8.52 -3.76 -8.90
N LEU A 179 7.84 -3.74 -7.75
CA LEU A 179 6.44 -3.31 -7.67
C LEU A 179 6.25 -1.84 -8.06
N LYS A 180 7.13 -0.95 -7.58
CA LYS A 180 7.11 0.47 -7.95
C LYS A 180 7.31 0.72 -9.44
N ARG A 181 8.18 -0.08 -10.06
CA ARG A 181 8.45 -0.02 -11.50
C ARG A 181 7.24 -0.51 -12.30
N ASP A 182 6.74 -1.69 -11.96
CA ASP A 182 5.85 -2.46 -12.82
C ASP A 182 4.35 -2.15 -12.60
N TYR A 183 3.97 -1.71 -11.39
CA TYR A 183 2.56 -1.52 -11.01
C TYR A 183 2.25 -0.07 -10.61
N ALA A 184 1.01 0.34 -10.88
CA ALA A 184 0.46 1.60 -10.37
C ALA A 184 0.01 1.44 -8.90
N GLY A 185 0.12 2.49 -8.09
CA GLY A 185 -0.28 2.52 -6.68
C GLY A 185 0.90 2.45 -5.69
N PHE A 186 2.07 1.96 -6.10
CA PHE A 186 3.28 1.90 -5.25
C PHE A 186 4.15 3.16 -5.36
N GLU A 187 3.82 4.14 -6.22
CA GLU A 187 4.66 5.31 -6.50
C GLU A 187 4.93 6.15 -5.25
N ALA A 188 3.95 6.21 -4.34
CA ALA A 188 4.05 7.00 -3.11
C ALA A 188 4.98 6.38 -2.05
N LEU A 189 5.31 5.09 -2.15
CA LEU A 189 6.20 4.43 -1.20
C LEU A 189 7.67 4.83 -1.41
N TYR A 190 8.49 4.76 -0.38
CA TYR A 190 9.91 5.06 -0.47
C TYR A 190 10.72 3.82 -0.82
N LEU A 191 11.89 4.02 -1.42
CA LEU A 191 12.90 2.97 -1.60
C LEU A 191 14.04 3.22 -0.62
N SER A 192 14.47 2.15 0.05
CA SER A 192 15.67 2.16 0.86
C SER A 192 16.85 1.68 0.01
N GLU A 193 18.06 2.19 0.29
CA GLU A 193 19.30 1.73 -0.32
C GLU A 193 19.73 0.33 0.18
N GLY A 194 19.05 -0.19 1.21
CA GLY A 194 19.34 -1.49 1.80
C GLY A 194 19.36 -1.45 3.32
N VAL A 195 19.68 -2.60 3.91
CA VAL A 195 20.00 -2.70 5.34
C VAL A 195 21.49 -2.90 5.55
N SER A 196 22.04 -2.25 6.58
CA SER A 196 23.47 -2.36 6.90
C SER A 196 23.76 -3.64 7.71
N PRO A 197 25.00 -4.16 7.67
CA PRO A 197 25.39 -5.31 8.51
C PRO A 197 25.12 -5.08 10.00
N GLU A 198 25.30 -3.85 10.49
CA GLU A 198 25.04 -3.49 11.89
C GLU A 198 23.55 -3.60 12.24
N MET A 199 22.66 -3.27 11.30
CA MET A 199 21.22 -3.46 11.48
C MET A 199 20.86 -4.94 11.60
N ILE A 200 21.43 -5.79 10.73
CA ILE A 200 21.25 -7.25 10.80
C ILE A 200 21.76 -7.80 12.13
N HIS A 201 22.93 -7.33 12.57
CA HIS A 201 23.50 -7.73 13.85
C HIS A 201 22.57 -7.38 15.02
N ARG A 202 22.02 -6.17 15.03
CA ARG A 202 21.03 -5.74 16.04
C ARG A 202 19.75 -6.56 15.98
N LEU A 203 19.29 -6.94 14.79
CA LEU A 203 18.13 -7.83 14.62
C LEU A 203 18.34 -9.17 15.30
N LYS A 204 19.52 -9.75 15.20
CA LYS A 204 19.86 -11.00 15.88
C LYS A 204 20.07 -10.86 17.39
N GLN A 205 20.44 -9.66 17.85
CA GLN A 205 20.65 -9.37 19.28
C GLN A 205 19.41 -8.87 20.00
N ALA A 206 18.32 -8.60 19.28
CA ALA A 206 17.07 -8.08 19.83
C ALA A 206 16.35 -9.12 20.69
N GLY A 207 16.90 -9.40 21.87
CA GLY A 207 16.33 -10.33 22.85
C GLY A 207 15.31 -9.70 23.79
N SER A 208 15.19 -8.36 23.89
CA SER A 208 14.20 -7.72 24.79
C SER A 208 13.97 -6.20 24.63
N GLU A 209 14.79 -5.44 23.90
CA GLU A 209 14.65 -3.97 23.80
C GLU A 209 14.38 -3.53 22.36
N VAL A 210 13.23 -3.94 21.81
CA VAL A 210 12.73 -3.30 20.59
C VAL A 210 12.15 -1.94 21.01
N PRO A 211 12.65 -0.81 20.50
CA PRO A 211 12.06 0.49 20.80
C PRO A 211 10.57 0.44 20.43
N LEU A 212 9.72 0.95 21.32
CA LEU A 212 8.27 0.91 21.13
C LEU A 212 7.92 1.62 19.82
N PHE A 213 7.61 0.83 18.80
CA PHE A 213 7.19 1.36 17.52
C PHE A 213 5.82 2.00 17.71
N LYS A 214 5.77 3.33 17.68
CA LYS A 214 4.53 4.10 17.72
C LYS A 214 4.29 4.66 16.34
N PRO A 215 3.63 3.90 15.45
CA PRO A 215 3.41 4.40 14.13
C PRO A 215 2.18 5.31 14.16
N GLU A 216 2.41 6.62 14.10
CA GLU A 216 1.35 7.62 14.04
C GLU A 216 1.22 8.14 12.61
N GLN A 217 0.03 7.95 12.02
CA GLN A 217 -0.38 8.60 10.79
C GLN A 217 -1.91 8.74 10.79
N ASP A 218 -2.39 9.86 10.25
CA ASP A 218 -3.81 10.08 10.01
C ASP A 218 -4.33 9.05 8.98
N GLN A 219 -5.34 8.28 9.35
CA GLN A 219 -6.05 7.41 8.42
C GLN A 219 -6.80 8.27 7.40
N PRO A 220 -6.65 8.01 6.09
CA PRO A 220 -7.45 8.70 5.10
C PRO A 220 -8.94 8.32 5.23
N GLU A 221 -9.82 9.18 4.71
CA GLU A 221 -11.24 8.86 4.61
C GLU A 221 -11.45 7.59 3.77
N LEU A 222 -12.30 6.69 4.26
CA LEU A 222 -12.63 5.46 3.57
C LEU A 222 -13.46 5.75 2.31
N PRO A 223 -13.13 5.14 1.16
CA PRO A 223 -13.88 5.37 -0.07
C PRO A 223 -15.23 4.64 -0.02
N GLU A 224 -16.20 5.13 -0.81
CA GLU A 224 -17.58 4.61 -0.79
C GLU A 224 -17.68 3.10 -1.06
N TRP A 225 -16.74 2.54 -1.83
CA TRP A 225 -16.70 1.11 -2.14
C TRP A 225 -16.17 0.24 -0.98
N PHE A 226 -15.52 0.84 0.01
CA PHE A 226 -14.98 0.15 1.20
C PHE A 226 -16.06 -0.12 2.25
N HIS A 227 -17.12 0.70 2.27
CA HIS A 227 -18.25 0.53 3.17
C HIS A 227 -19.30 -0.42 2.59
N PRO A 228 -19.91 -1.29 3.42
CA PRO A 228 -21.18 -1.93 3.06
C PRO A 228 -22.23 -0.85 2.81
N GLN A 229 -23.10 -1.06 1.81
CA GLN A 229 -24.09 -0.07 1.38
C GLN A 229 -25.07 0.42 2.48
N GLU A 230 -25.07 -0.21 3.65
CA GLU A 230 -25.96 0.09 4.78
C GLU A 230 -25.41 1.17 5.74
N GLU A 231 -24.11 1.48 5.72
CA GLU A 231 -23.49 2.50 6.60
C GLU A 231 -23.28 3.83 5.87
N ARG A 232 -24.34 4.37 5.25
CA ARG A 232 -24.25 5.62 4.49
C ARG A 232 -24.49 6.85 5.35
N LYS A 233 -23.44 7.37 5.99
CA LYS A 233 -23.27 8.83 6.24
C LYS A 233 -21.79 9.18 6.38
N CYS A 234 -21.13 9.53 5.28
CA CYS A 234 -20.07 10.53 5.39
C CYS A 234 -20.04 11.44 4.16
N HIS A 235 -20.09 12.74 4.41
CA HIS A 235 -20.01 13.79 3.42
C HIS A 235 -18.65 14.46 3.54
N ARG A 236 -17.76 14.23 2.56
CA ARG A 236 -17.00 15.23 1.77
C ARG A 236 -15.83 14.52 1.08
N LYS A 237 -15.20 15.24 0.15
CA LYS A 237 -14.14 14.79 -0.74
C LYS A 237 -12.80 15.31 -0.21
N LEU A 238 -11.80 14.45 -0.04
CA LEU A 238 -10.41 14.88 0.09
C LEU A 238 -9.42 14.04 -0.73
N ARG A 239 -8.26 14.67 -0.93
CA ARG A 239 -7.26 14.46 -1.99
C ARG A 239 -6.21 13.42 -1.61
N PHE A 240 -5.75 12.68 -2.62
CA PHE A 240 -4.76 11.63 -2.52
C PHE A 240 -3.36 12.14 -2.19
N PHE A 241 -2.62 11.39 -1.37
CA PHE A 241 -1.16 11.43 -1.35
C PHE A 241 -0.66 10.96 -2.73
N GLY A 242 0.01 11.83 -3.48
CA GLY A 242 0.75 11.43 -4.70
C GLY A 242 0.59 12.31 -5.94
N PHE A 243 -0.41 13.18 -6.02
CA PHE A 243 -0.44 14.22 -7.05
C PHE A 243 -0.19 15.59 -6.39
N ARG A 244 1.08 15.99 -6.31
CA ARG A 244 1.39 17.42 -6.32
C ARG A 244 0.88 17.91 -7.68
N ASP A 245 -0.23 18.64 -7.68
CA ASP A 245 -0.46 19.62 -8.73
C ASP A 245 0.84 20.41 -8.81
N LYS A 246 1.54 20.34 -9.96
CA LYS A 246 2.55 21.33 -10.26
C LYS A 246 1.80 22.65 -10.20
N GLU A 247 1.98 23.40 -9.12
CA GLU A 247 1.59 24.79 -9.09
C GLU A 247 2.16 25.41 -10.36
N VAL A 248 1.24 25.87 -11.19
CA VAL A 248 1.55 26.67 -12.35
C VAL A 248 2.38 27.82 -11.82
N SER A 249 3.68 27.79 -12.08
CA SER A 249 4.53 28.96 -11.93
C SER A 249 3.87 30.05 -12.75
N GLN A 250 3.17 30.95 -12.07
CA GLN A 250 2.72 32.20 -12.64
C GLN A 250 3.98 32.87 -13.17
N SER A 251 4.06 32.93 -14.50
CA SER A 251 5.03 33.73 -15.21
C SER A 251 4.89 35.16 -14.69
N TYR A 252 5.84 35.57 -13.86
CA TYR A 252 6.12 36.98 -13.60
C TYR A 252 6.40 37.63 -14.96
N SER A 253 5.48 38.46 -15.44
CA SER A 253 5.77 39.44 -16.47
C SER A 253 6.48 40.61 -15.80
N PRO A 254 7.76 40.91 -16.11
CA PRO A 254 8.34 42.18 -15.71
C PRO A 254 7.75 43.27 -16.61
N ASN A 255 7.06 44.19 -15.94
CA ASN A 255 6.52 45.42 -16.48
C ASN A 255 7.71 46.31 -16.94
N PRO A 256 7.83 46.69 -18.22
CA PRO A 256 8.85 47.64 -18.65
C PRO A 256 8.22 49.04 -18.66
N GLN A 257 8.41 49.81 -17.60
CA GLN A 257 8.25 51.26 -17.72
C GLN A 257 9.41 51.98 -17.05
N SER A 258 9.94 52.93 -17.84
CA SER A 258 10.83 54.05 -17.50
C SER A 258 12.27 53.73 -17.09
N ALA A 259 13.29 54.49 -17.48
CA ALA A 259 13.50 55.52 -18.50
C ALA A 259 14.97 55.91 -18.33
N SER A 260 15.78 55.96 -19.41
CA SER A 260 17.04 56.72 -19.38
C SER A 260 17.38 57.24 -20.78
N ARG A 261 17.18 58.54 -20.98
CA ARG A 261 17.97 59.39 -21.88
C ARG A 261 19.36 59.63 -21.27
N LEU A 262 20.30 60.10 -22.11
CA LEU A 262 21.70 60.55 -21.87
C LEU A 262 22.69 59.38 -21.98
N ASP A 263 23.65 59.34 -22.91
CA ASP A 263 24.25 60.32 -23.84
C ASP A 263 24.46 59.70 -25.24
#